data_AF-A0A1W9TPD5-F1
#
_entry.id   AF-A0A1W9TPD5-F1
#
_cell.length_a   1.000
_cell.length_b   1.000
_cell.length_c   1.000
_cell.angle_alpha   90.00
_cell.angle_beta   90.00
_cell.angle_gamma   90.00
#
_symmetry.space_group_name_H-M   'P 1'
#
loop_
_entity.id
_entity.type
_entity.pdbx_description
1 polymer ?
#
loop_
_entity_poly.entity_id
_entity_poly.type
_entity_poly.pdbx_seq_one_letter_code
_entity_poly.pdbx_strand_id
1 'polypeptide(L)' 'MTLKPLIVIFSWALGLEIFSLLYFLNTSKKPIEFYMDIILIIFTVVFLIFAVYKEKKDMSNRR' A
#
# COMPACT_ATOMS: atom_id res chain seq x y z
N MET A 1 -2.68 11.27 -17.14
CA MET A 1 -1.57 10.43 -16.68
C MET A 1 -2.16 9.10 -16.22
N THR A 2 -1.73 7.97 -16.79
CA THR A 2 -2.23 6.64 -16.39
C THR A 2 -1.76 6.32 -14.98
N LEU A 3 -2.69 6.13 -14.03
CA LEU A 3 -2.38 5.77 -12.64
C LEU A 3 -2.07 4.27 -12.48
N LYS A 4 -2.40 3.46 -13.50
CA LYS A 4 -2.12 2.02 -13.57
C LYS A 4 -0.73 1.59 -13.09
N PRO A 5 0.40 2.17 -13.57
CA PRO A 5 1.72 1.75 -13.13
C PRO A 5 1.94 2.02 -11.64
N LEU A 6 1.42 3.15 -11.16
CA LEU A 6 1.51 3.55 -9.76
C LEU A 6 0.75 2.56 -8.87
N ILE A 7 -0.47 2.18 -9.27
CA ILE A 7 -1.29 1.20 -8.55
C ILE A 7 -0.56 -0.16 -8.48
N VAL A 8 0.05 -0.61 -9.58
CA VAL A 8 0.80 -1.88 -9.60
C VAL A 8 2.00 -1.83 -8.65
N ILE A 9 2.80 -0.77 -8.70
CA ILE A 9 3.98 -0.61 -7.83
C ILE A 9 3.56 -0.56 -6.36
N PHE A 10 2.56 0.25 -6.02
CA PHE A 10 2.08 0.35 -4.64
C PHE A 10 1.42 -0.95 -4.16
N SER A 11 0.77 -1.71 -5.05
CA SER A 11 0.20 -3.02 -4.69
C SER A 11 1.30 -4.04 -4.36
N TRP A 12 2.43 -4.01 -5.07
CA TRP A 12 3.61 -4.80 -4.73
C TRP A 12 4.27 -4.34 -3.43
N ALA A 13 4.37 -3.03 -3.21
CA ALA A 13 4.89 -2.45 -1.98
C ALA A 13 4.08 -2.93 -0.77
N LEU A 14 2.75 -2.85 -0.84
CA LEU A 14 1.85 -3.31 0.23
C LEU A 14 2.06 -4.81 0.54
N GLY A 15 2.28 -5.63 -0.49
CA GLY A 15 2.62 -7.05 -0.31
C GLY A 15 3.94 -7.26 0.46
N LEU A 16 4.97 -6.48 0.15
CA LEU A 16 6.26 -6.52 0.86
C LEU A 16 6.15 -6.02 2.29
N GLU A 17 5.38 -4.97 2.53
CA GLU A 17 5.12 -4.45 3.88
C GLU A 17 4.41 -5.50 4.74
N ILE A 18 3.39 -6.19 4.21
CA ILE A 18 2.74 -7.31 4.94
C ILE A 18 3.77 -8.41 5.28
N PHE A 19 4.68 -8.71 4.36
CA PHE A 19 5.72 -9.71 4.57
C PHE A 19 6.71 -9.29 5.68
N SER A 20 7.10 -8.02 5.69
CA SER A 20 7.91 -7.39 6.74
C SER A 20 7.20 -7.47 8.09
N LEU A 21 5.92 -7.11 8.14
CA LEU A 21 5.10 -7.16 9.35
C LEU A 21 4.98 -8.58 9.91
N LEU A 22 4.80 -9.59 9.06
CA LEU A 22 4.82 -11.00 9.44
C LEU A 22 6.18 -11.45 9.99
N TYR A 23 7.28 -10.99 9.38
CA TYR A 23 8.63 -11.25 9.87
C TYR A 23 8.86 -10.69 11.28
N PHE A 24 8.44 -9.45 11.52
CA PHE A 24 8.52 -8.83 12.84
C PHE A 24 7.55 -9.45 13.85
N LEU A 25 6.40 -9.98 13.41
CA LEU A 25 5.47 -10.70 14.30
C LEU A 25 6.11 -11.94 14.93
N ASN A 26 7.03 -12.57 14.21
CA ASN A 26 7.78 -13.74 14.66
C ASN A 26 8.95 -13.37 15.59
N THR A 27 9.26 -12.08 15.75
CA THR A 27 10.34 -11.56 16.60
C THR A 27 9.76 -10.98 17.90
N SER A 28 10.23 -11.47 19.06
CA SER A 28 9.67 -11.07 20.37
C SER A 28 9.91 -9.61 20.78
N LYS A 29 10.86 -8.92 20.15
CA LYS A 29 11.08 -7.49 20.35
C LYS A 29 10.43 -6.75 19.19
N LYS A 30 9.56 -5.78 19.46
CA LYS A 30 8.99 -4.90 18.43
C LYS A 30 9.93 -3.69 18.26
N PRO A 31 10.87 -3.71 17.30
CA PRO A 31 11.74 -2.56 17.06
C PRO A 31 10.93 -1.40 16.50
N ILE A 32 11.56 -0.22 16.42
CA ILE A 32 10.91 0.97 15.91
C ILE A 32 10.47 0.79 14.45
N GLU A 33 11.21 -0.04 13.69
CA GLU A 33 10.83 -0.45 12.33
C GLU A 33 9.42 -1.03 12.24
N PHE A 34 8.97 -1.81 13.23
CA PHE A 34 7.63 -2.42 13.21
C PHE A 34 6.51 -1.36 13.26
N TYR A 35 6.69 -0.33 14.09
CA TYR A 35 5.71 0.76 14.19
C TYR A 35 5.72 1.66 12.95
N MET A 36 6.90 1.88 12.36
CA MET A 36 7.02 2.60 11.09
C MET A 36 6.38 1.83 9.93
N ASP A 37 6.55 0.51 9.88
CA ASP A 37 5.95 -0.37 8.88
C ASP A 37 4.42 -0.35 8.98
N ILE A 38 3.84 -0.38 10.20
CA ILE A 38 2.39 -0.22 10.39
C ILE A 38 1.87 1.12 9.83
N ILE A 39 2.56 2.23 10.14
CA ILE A 39 2.16 3.56 9.66
C ILE A 39 2.25 3.61 8.13
N LEU A 40 3.31 3.04 7.57
CA LEU A 40 3.52 2.96 6.13
C LEU A 40 2.41 2.16 5.46
N ILE A 41 2.02 0.99 5.99
CA ILE A 41 0.92 0.17 5.45
C ILE A 41 -0.38 0.96 5.43
N ILE A 42 -0.71 1.65 6.51
CA ILE A 42 -1.94 2.46 6.59
C ILE A 42 -1.91 3.51 5.48
N PHE A 43 -0.78 4.19 5.29
CA PHE A 43 -0.63 5.19 4.24
C PHE A 43 -0.75 4.57 2.83
N THR A 44 -0.06 3.46 2.58
CA THR A 44 -0.08 2.72 1.31
C THR A 44 -1.50 2.26 0.96
N VAL A 45 -2.25 1.71 1.93
CA VAL A 45 -3.64 1.27 1.76
C VAL A 45 -4.54 2.45 1.39
N VAL A 46 -4.50 3.55 2.15
CA VAL A 46 -5.32 4.74 1.89
C VAL A 46 -5.00 5.32 0.51
N PHE A 47 -3.72 5.38 0.16
CA PHE A 47 -3.28 5.86 -1.14
C PHE A 47 -3.75 4.98 -2.29
N LEU A 48 -3.65 3.64 -2.15
CA LEU A 48 -4.13 2.70 -3.15
C LEU A 48 -5.63 2.79 -3.36
N ILE A 49 -6.41 2.87 -2.27
CA ILE A 49 -7.85 3.07 -2.35
C ILE A 49 -8.14 4.35 -3.13
N PHE A 50 -7.51 5.46 -2.77
CA PHE A 50 -7.69 6.73 -3.47
C PHE A 50 -7.30 6.65 -4.95
N ALA A 51 -6.17 6.04 -5.27
CA ALA A 51 -5.67 5.88 -6.64
C ALA A 51 -6.61 5.01 -7.49
N VAL A 52 -7.10 3.90 -6.95
CA VAL A 52 -8.06 3.00 -7.62
C VAL A 52 -9.41 3.69 -7.83
N TYR A 53 -9.92 4.40 -6.83
CA TYR A 53 -11.15 5.18 -6.95
C TYR A 53 -11.03 6.27 -8.01
N LYS A 54 -9.92 7.01 -8.00
CA LYS A 54 -9.64 8.06 -8.97
C LYS A 54 -9.51 7.48 -10.38
N GLU A 55 -8.84 6.35 -10.56
CA GLU A 55 -8.71 5.69 -11.86
C GLU A 55 -10.06 5.14 -12.37
N LYS A 56 -10.87 4.52 -11.50
CA LYS A 56 -12.23 4.10 -11.86
C LYS A 56 -13.10 5.30 -12.28
N LYS A 57 -13.00 6.43 -11.59
CA LYS A 57 -13.73 7.66 -11.94
C LYS A 57 -13.25 8.24 -13.27
N ASP A 58 -11.94 8.26 -13.53
CA ASP A 58 -11.37 8.71 -14.80
C ASP A 58 -11.81 7.82 -15.97
N MET A 59 -11.81 6.50 -15.77
CA MET A 59 -12.29 5.52 -16.75
C MET A 59 -13.81 5.64 -17.00
N SER A 60 -14.60 5.93 -15.95
CA SER A 60 -16.04 6.17 -16.08
C SER A 60 -16.36 7.48 -16.80
N ASN A 61 -15.53 8.52 -16.65
CA ASN A 61 -15.73 9.81 -17.30
C ASN A 61 -15.29 9.83 -18.78
N ARG A 62 -14.59 8.78 -19.23
CA ARG A 62 -14.18 8.59 -20.63
C ARG A 62 -15.12 7.66 -21.43
N ARG A 63 -16.16 7.10 -20.80
CA ARG A 63 -17.27 6.41 -21.48
C ARG A 63 -18.45 7.35 -21.59
#